data_AF-A0A9P8SJK4-F1
#
_entry.id   AF-A0A9P8SJK4-F1
#
_cell.length_a   1.000
_cell.length_b   1.000
_cell.length_c   1.000
_cell.angle_alpha   90.00
_cell.angle_beta   90.00
_cell.angle_gamma   90.00
#
_symmetry.space_group_name_H-M   'P 1'
#
loop_
_entity.id
_entity.type
_entity.pdbx_description
1 polymer ?
#
loop_
_entity_poly.entity_id
_entity_poly.type
_entity_poly.pdbx_seq_one_letter_code
_entity_poly.pdbx_strand_id
1 'polypeptide(L)'
;MAKTSQDHVNRTAKYQRAHVEPGHPVGAVGAQSIGEPGTQMTLKTFHFAGVAGMSITQGVPRINEIINASKAISTPVITCPLLNDWQIEAARVVKARIEKTHLADVLHFIELEWHPDEGHIILQMDCNALTDMHLGIGTSDIAQAICQQRNLKILLEDLTIDK
;
A
#
# COMPACT_ATOMS: atom_id res chain seq x y z
N MET A 1 57.66 -0.22 -10.43
CA MET A 1 57.06 0.31 -11.67
C MET A 1 56.62 -0.75 -12.68
N ALA A 2 57.34 -1.88 -12.87
CA ALA A 2 56.97 -2.91 -13.87
C ALA A 2 55.69 -3.73 -13.55
N LYS A 3 55.35 -3.98 -12.28
CA LYS A 3 54.16 -4.76 -11.90
C LYS A 3 52.83 -4.10 -12.30
N THR A 4 52.73 -2.78 -12.12
CA THR A 4 51.53 -1.99 -12.43
C THR A 4 51.20 -2.06 -13.93
N SER A 5 52.21 -2.01 -14.81
CA SER A 5 52.02 -2.09 -16.26
C SER A 5 51.52 -3.46 -16.72
N GLN A 6 52.03 -4.55 -16.14
CA GLN A 6 51.56 -5.91 -16.44
C GLN A 6 50.12 -6.14 -15.97
N ASP A 7 49.74 -5.56 -14.82
CA ASP A 7 48.40 -5.64 -14.26
C ASP A 7 47.36 -4.90 -15.14
N HIS A 8 47.72 -3.75 -15.71
CA HIS A 8 46.85 -3.03 -16.65
C HIS A 8 46.62 -3.79 -17.96
N VAL A 9 47.67 -4.43 -18.50
CA VAL A 9 47.55 -5.29 -19.69
C VAL A 9 46.68 -6.51 -19.39
N ASN A 10 46.87 -7.14 -18.23
CA ASN A 10 46.05 -8.28 -17.79
C ASN A 10 44.58 -7.91 -17.54
N ARG A 11 44.29 -6.71 -17.01
CA ARG A 11 42.92 -6.21 -16.83
C ARG A 11 42.24 -5.95 -18.17
N THR A 12 42.96 -5.37 -19.12
CA THR A 12 42.44 -5.10 -20.48
C THR A 12 42.13 -6.40 -21.21
N ALA A 13 43.02 -7.39 -21.12
CA ALA A 13 42.78 -8.72 -21.71
C ALA A 13 41.62 -9.47 -21.03
N LYS A 14 41.46 -9.37 -19.70
CA LYS A 14 40.29 -9.92 -18.99
C LYS A 14 38.99 -9.25 -19.40
N TYR A 15 38.99 -7.93 -19.56
CA TYR A 15 37.82 -7.18 -20.01
C TYR A 15 37.42 -7.56 -21.44
N GLN A 16 38.37 -7.64 -22.37
CA GLN A 16 38.12 -8.07 -23.75
C GLN A 16 37.51 -9.47 -23.82
N ARG A 17 37.95 -10.39 -22.95
CA ARG A 17 37.39 -11.76 -22.84
C ARG A 17 36.06 -11.84 -22.10
N ALA A 18 35.68 -10.81 -21.34
CA ALA A 18 34.42 -10.76 -20.61
C ALA A 18 33.23 -10.32 -21.48
N HIS A 19 33.50 -9.87 -22.71
CA HIS A 19 32.45 -9.58 -23.68
C HIS A 19 31.72 -10.88 -24.07
N VAL A 20 30.39 -10.81 -24.10
CA VAL A 20 29.58 -11.90 -24.63
C VAL A 20 29.83 -12.06 -26.13
N GLU A 21 30.01 -13.29 -26.57
CA GLU A 21 30.23 -13.59 -27.98
C GLU A 21 28.93 -13.41 -28.79
N PRO A 22 29.01 -12.87 -30.02
CA PRO A 22 27.86 -12.80 -30.92
C PRO A 22 27.26 -14.19 -31.16
N GLY A 23 25.93 -14.30 -31.14
CA GLY A 23 25.22 -15.57 -31.33
C GLY A 23 25.05 -16.42 -30.08
N HIS A 24 25.57 -15.99 -28.92
CA HIS A 24 25.33 -16.68 -27.65
C HIS A 24 23.83 -16.63 -27.27
N PRO A 25 23.21 -17.76 -26.86
CA PRO A 25 21.78 -17.82 -26.55
C PRO A 25 21.46 -17.24 -25.17
N VAL A 26 21.70 -15.94 -24.99
CA VAL A 26 21.54 -15.20 -23.72
C VAL A 26 20.12 -15.30 -23.14
N GLY A 27 19.10 -15.43 -23.99
CA GLY A 27 17.70 -15.59 -23.55
C GLY A 27 17.45 -16.91 -22.81
N ALA A 28 17.96 -18.03 -23.33
CA ALA A 28 17.81 -19.34 -22.69
C ALA A 28 18.61 -19.41 -21.39
N VAL A 29 19.85 -18.93 -21.40
CA VAL A 29 20.71 -18.87 -20.21
C VAL A 29 20.10 -17.96 -19.14
N GLY A 30 19.56 -16.80 -19.53
CA GLY A 30 18.89 -15.87 -18.61
C GLY A 30 17.61 -16.45 -18.01
N ALA A 31 16.78 -17.10 -18.83
CA ALA A 31 15.55 -17.75 -18.37
C ALA A 31 15.83 -18.84 -17.34
N GLN A 32 16.82 -19.71 -17.59
CA GLN A 32 17.23 -20.74 -16.62
C GLN A 32 17.81 -20.12 -15.35
N SER A 33 18.66 -19.10 -15.50
CA SER A 33 19.31 -18.43 -14.36
C SER A 33 18.32 -17.80 -13.39
N ILE A 34 17.14 -17.36 -13.85
CA ILE A 34 16.06 -16.84 -12.99
C ILE A 34 15.14 -17.98 -12.50
N GLY A 35 14.81 -18.94 -13.38
CA GLY A 35 13.85 -20.00 -13.09
C GLY A 35 14.34 -21.05 -12.10
N GLU A 36 15.60 -21.47 -12.19
CA GLU A 36 16.19 -22.51 -11.33
C GLU A 36 16.24 -22.10 -9.85
N PRO A 37 16.71 -20.89 -9.48
CA PRO A 37 16.64 -20.41 -8.10
C PRO A 37 15.22 -20.18 -7.61
N GLY A 38 14.26 -19.89 -8.51
CA GLY A 38 12.85 -19.73 -8.17
C GLY A 38 12.32 -20.94 -7.39
N THR A 39 12.67 -22.15 -7.82
CA THR A 39 12.25 -23.40 -7.12
C THR A 39 12.90 -23.60 -5.75
N GLN A 40 14.03 -22.96 -5.48
CA GLN A 40 14.73 -23.01 -4.19
C GLN A 40 14.26 -21.91 -3.22
N MET A 41 13.52 -20.93 -3.72
CA MET A 41 13.05 -19.78 -2.97
C MET A 41 11.76 -20.07 -2.19
N THR A 42 11.59 -21.31 -1.71
CA THR A 42 10.28 -21.83 -1.33
C THR A 42 9.71 -21.23 -0.06
N LEU A 43 10.49 -20.75 0.93
CA LEU A 43 9.94 -20.11 2.14
C LEU A 43 11.04 -19.47 3.04
N LYS A 44 11.64 -18.35 2.61
CA LYS A 44 12.32 -17.41 3.54
C LYS A 44 11.66 -16.04 3.50
N THR A 45 10.34 -16.02 3.57
CA THR A 45 9.52 -14.81 3.32
C THR A 45 8.69 -14.43 4.54
N PHE A 46 9.30 -14.49 5.72
CA PHE A 46 8.88 -13.70 6.89
C PHE A 46 9.97 -12.71 7.25
N HIS A 47 10.54 -12.02 6.25
CA HIS A 47 11.38 -10.87 6.53
C HIS A 47 10.51 -9.62 6.46
N PHE A 48 10.07 -9.21 7.65
CA PHE A 48 9.48 -7.91 7.92
C PHE A 48 10.44 -6.84 7.40
N ALA A 49 9.97 -5.96 6.51
CA ALA A 49 10.72 -4.78 6.11
C ALA A 49 10.73 -3.74 7.25
N GLY A 50 11.35 -4.09 8.38
CA GLY A 50 11.64 -3.19 9.50
C GLY A 50 10.45 -2.65 10.29
N VAL A 51 9.20 -2.98 9.95
CA VAL A 51 8.00 -2.49 10.63
C VAL A 51 7.17 -3.68 11.11
N ALA A 52 6.93 -3.77 12.42
CA ALA A 52 6.09 -4.80 13.01
C ALA A 52 4.66 -4.70 12.45
N GLY A 53 4.19 -5.76 11.79
CA GLY A 53 2.76 -5.91 11.44
C GLY A 53 2.39 -5.99 9.96
N MET A 54 3.30 -5.74 9.00
CA MET A 54 2.99 -5.90 7.57
C MET A 54 3.60 -7.19 7.00
N SER A 55 2.74 -8.13 6.59
CA SER A 55 3.15 -9.29 5.79
C SER A 55 3.14 -8.89 4.31
N ILE A 56 4.30 -8.99 3.64
CA ILE A 56 4.47 -8.65 2.22
C ILE A 56 4.73 -9.93 1.44
N THR A 57 4.04 -10.09 0.31
CA THR A 57 4.25 -11.20 -0.63
C THR A 57 5.67 -11.13 -1.18
N GLN A 58 6.46 -12.17 -0.93
CA GLN A 58 7.82 -12.31 -1.44
C GLN A 58 8.03 -13.71 -2.02
N GLY A 59 9.20 -13.92 -2.63
CA GLY A 59 9.58 -15.21 -3.17
C GLY A 59 8.88 -15.53 -4.50
N VAL A 60 8.61 -16.82 -4.70
CA VAL A 60 8.08 -17.35 -5.97
C VAL A 60 6.75 -16.72 -6.36
N PRO A 61 5.77 -16.55 -5.43
CA PRO A 61 4.51 -15.91 -5.76
C PRO A 61 4.69 -14.50 -6.35
N ARG A 62 5.60 -13.70 -5.78
CA ARG A 62 5.85 -12.34 -6.25
C ARG A 62 6.53 -12.30 -7.61
N ILE A 63 7.50 -13.18 -7.86
CA ILE A 63 8.12 -13.32 -9.20
C ILE A 63 7.07 -13.69 -10.24
N ASN A 64 6.16 -14.60 -9.89
CA ASN A 64 5.12 -15.06 -10.81
C ASN A 64 4.14 -13.93 -11.18
N GLU A 65 3.78 -13.07 -10.22
CA GLU A 65 2.97 -11.87 -10.48
C GLU A 65 3.67 -10.88 -11.43
N ILE A 66 4.98 -10.67 -11.24
CA ILE A 66 5.77 -9.72 -12.04
C ILE A 66 5.91 -10.23 -13.48
N ILE A 67 6.27 -11.50 -13.68
CA ILE A 67 6.47 -12.08 -15.02
C ILE A 67 5.15 -12.10 -15.81
N ASN A 68 4.03 -12.42 -15.15
CA ASN A 68 2.73 -12.47 -15.82
C ASN A 68 2.07 -11.09 -15.99
N ALA A 69 2.69 -10.01 -15.50
CA ALA A 69 2.13 -8.66 -15.50
C ALA A 69 0.68 -8.63 -14.96
N SER A 70 0.47 -9.29 -13.82
CA SER A 70 -0.85 -9.42 -13.20
C SER A 70 -1.46 -8.05 -12.89
N LYS A 71 -2.74 -7.84 -13.27
CA LYS A 71 -3.46 -6.58 -13.00
C LYS A 71 -3.70 -6.33 -11.51
N ALA A 72 -3.93 -7.40 -10.76
CA ALA A 72 -4.09 -7.38 -9.31
C ALA A 72 -2.98 -8.22 -8.69
N ILE A 73 -2.32 -7.66 -7.68
CA ILE A 73 -1.19 -8.28 -6.98
C ILE A 73 -1.54 -8.47 -5.50
N SER A 74 -1.01 -9.51 -4.88
CA SER A 74 -1.14 -9.72 -3.45
C SER A 74 -0.31 -8.69 -2.67
N THR A 75 -0.88 -8.12 -1.60
CA THR A 75 -0.23 -7.17 -0.69
C THR A 75 0.51 -6.01 -1.40
N PRO A 76 -0.18 -5.15 -2.17
CA PRO A 76 0.45 -4.00 -2.81
C PRO A 76 0.96 -3.02 -1.75
N VAL A 77 2.17 -2.49 -1.94
CA VAL A 77 2.78 -1.48 -1.07
C VAL A 77 3.12 -0.26 -1.89
N ILE A 78 2.74 0.92 -1.38
CA ILE A 78 3.09 2.22 -1.95
C ILE A 78 3.98 2.92 -0.93
N THR A 79 5.18 3.32 -1.35
CA THR A 79 6.08 4.14 -0.54
C THR A 79 5.90 5.60 -0.93
N CYS A 80 5.39 6.42 -0.01
CA CYS A 80 5.13 7.84 -0.21
C CYS A 80 6.09 8.66 0.65
N PRO A 81 7.12 9.32 0.08
CA PRO A 81 7.95 10.25 0.84
C PRO A 81 7.13 11.48 1.24
N LEU A 82 7.34 11.94 2.47
CA LEU A 82 6.70 13.16 2.97
C LEU A 82 7.49 14.39 2.50
N LEU A 83 6.78 15.45 2.08
CA LEU A 83 7.41 16.73 1.74
C LEU A 83 7.98 17.43 3.00
N ASN A 84 7.26 17.31 4.11
CA ASN A 84 7.69 17.74 5.43
C ASN A 84 7.85 16.47 6.27
N ASP A 85 9.09 16.01 6.40
CA ASP A 85 9.48 14.79 7.12
C ASP A 85 10.06 15.08 8.52
N TRP A 86 10.16 16.35 8.91
CA TRP A 86 10.66 16.77 10.23
C TRP A 86 9.55 16.95 11.28
N GLN A 87 8.29 17.10 10.86
CA GLN A 87 7.12 17.21 11.76
C GLN A 87 6.26 15.95 11.73
N ILE A 88 6.06 15.35 12.90
CA ILE A 88 5.23 14.15 13.04
C ILE A 88 3.74 14.47 12.84
N GLU A 89 3.30 15.68 13.18
CA GLU A 89 1.93 16.15 13.00
C GLU A 89 1.56 16.17 11.51
N ALA A 90 2.48 16.64 10.65
CA ALA A 90 2.28 16.62 9.21
C ALA A 90 2.14 15.18 8.67
N ALA A 91 2.98 14.26 9.16
CA ALA A 91 2.89 12.84 8.83
C ALA A 91 1.54 12.24 9.24
N ARG A 92 1.04 12.56 10.45
CA ARG A 92 -0.26 12.07 10.95
C ARG A 92 -1.43 12.58 10.11
N VAL A 93 -1.43 13.85 9.71
CA VAL A 93 -2.48 14.42 8.85
C VAL A 93 -2.49 13.77 7.47
N VAL A 94 -1.31 13.58 6.86
CA VAL A 94 -1.21 12.91 5.55
C VAL A 94 -1.64 11.45 5.65
N LYS A 95 -1.21 10.73 6.70
CA LYS A 95 -1.65 9.35 6.96
C LYS A 95 -3.17 9.28 7.05
N ALA A 96 -3.78 10.12 7.88
CA ALA A 96 -5.22 10.13 8.11
C ALA A 96 -6.02 10.36 6.82
N ARG A 97 -5.53 11.22 5.91
CA ARG A 97 -6.21 11.50 4.64
C ARG A 97 -6.13 10.37 3.60
N ILE A 98 -5.16 9.47 3.73
CA ILE A 98 -4.94 8.34 2.82
C ILE A 98 -5.57 7.07 3.39
N GLU A 99 -5.50 6.90 4.70
CA GLU A 99 -6.10 5.79 5.42
C GLU A 99 -7.62 5.81 5.26
N LYS A 100 -8.19 4.66 4.95
CA LYS A 100 -9.62 4.54 4.74
C LYS A 100 -10.32 4.49 6.09
N THR A 101 -11.07 5.53 6.42
CA THR A 101 -11.93 5.57 7.60
C THR A 101 -13.34 5.10 7.25
N HIS A 102 -13.86 4.16 8.02
CA HIS A 102 -15.24 3.70 7.94
C HIS A 102 -16.12 4.42 8.97
N LEU A 103 -17.43 4.43 8.73
CA LEU A 103 -18.37 5.02 9.70
C LEU A 103 -18.29 4.32 11.06
N ALA A 104 -18.04 3.02 11.08
CA ALA A 104 -17.84 2.25 12.32
C ALA A 104 -16.63 2.73 13.15
N ASP A 105 -15.63 3.37 12.54
CA ASP A 105 -14.45 3.87 13.25
C ASP A 105 -14.73 5.20 13.97
N VAL A 106 -15.85 5.86 13.67
CA VAL A 106 -16.20 7.21 14.15
C VAL A 106 -17.52 7.26 14.91
N LEU A 107 -18.17 6.12 15.08
CA LEU A 107 -19.43 6.01 15.80
C LEU A 107 -19.23 5.41 17.18
N HIS A 108 -19.96 5.94 18.16
CA HIS A 108 -20.06 5.34 19.47
C HIS A 108 -21.05 4.17 19.46
N PHE A 109 -22.23 4.37 18.86
CA PHE A 109 -23.24 3.33 18.66
C PHE A 109 -24.17 3.65 17.49
N ILE A 110 -24.94 2.63 17.10
CA ILE A 110 -26.05 2.74 16.16
C ILE A 110 -27.29 2.21 16.89
N GLU A 111 -28.35 3.02 16.92
CA GLU A 111 -29.62 2.66 17.53
C GLU A 111 -30.76 2.79 16.52
N LEU A 112 -31.81 2.00 16.72
CA LEU A 112 -33.02 2.04 15.92
C LEU A 112 -34.14 2.55 16.81
N GLU A 113 -34.66 3.73 16.51
CA GLU A 113 -35.80 4.31 17.20
C GLU A 113 -37.05 4.13 16.35
N TRP A 114 -38.10 3.58 16.94
CA TRP A 114 -39.37 3.33 16.26
C TRP A 114 -40.47 4.15 16.91
N HIS A 115 -41.04 5.07 16.13
CA HIS A 115 -42.28 5.74 16.46
C HIS A 115 -43.45 5.05 15.72
N PRO A 116 -44.70 5.29 16.13
CA PRO A 116 -45.86 4.69 15.47
C PRO A 116 -45.97 5.01 13.97
N ASP A 117 -45.45 6.16 13.53
CA ASP A 117 -45.57 6.67 12.17
C ASP A 117 -44.25 6.64 11.37
N GLU A 118 -43.10 6.50 12.04
CA GLU A 118 -41.78 6.57 11.40
C GLU A 118 -40.72 5.79 12.19
N GLY A 119 -39.65 5.38 11.51
CA GLY A 119 -38.49 4.72 12.13
C GLY A 119 -37.21 5.44 11.77
N HIS A 120 -36.37 5.72 12.77
CA HIS A 120 -35.13 6.45 12.64
C HIS A 120 -33.93 5.55 12.94
N ILE A 121 -32.85 5.75 12.17
CA ILE A 121 -31.54 5.16 12.47
C ILE A 121 -30.69 6.26 13.11
N ILE A 122 -30.44 6.13 14.41
CA ILE A 122 -29.66 7.10 15.18
C ILE A 122 -28.19 6.69 15.13
N LEU A 123 -27.36 7.59 14.62
CA LEU A 123 -25.91 7.41 14.49
C LEU A 123 -25.21 8.35 15.46
N GLN A 124 -24.82 7.85 16.63
CA GLN A 124 -24.11 8.67 17.62
C GLN A 124 -22.63 8.76 17.26
N MET A 125 -22.16 9.96 16.97
CA MET A 125 -20.76 10.22 16.62
C MET A 125 -19.84 10.28 17.84
N ASP A 126 -18.64 9.73 17.71
CA ASP A 126 -17.56 9.93 18.67
C ASP A 126 -16.70 11.14 18.27
N CYS A 127 -17.04 12.30 18.85
CA CYS A 127 -16.33 13.56 18.60
C CYS A 127 -14.86 13.53 19.07
N ASN A 128 -14.51 12.70 20.05
CA ASN A 128 -13.14 12.58 20.53
C ASN A 128 -12.31 11.80 19.51
N ALA A 129 -12.81 10.65 19.06
CA ALA A 129 -12.18 9.85 18.02
C ALA A 129 -11.99 10.67 16.72
N LEU A 130 -13.00 11.44 16.30
CA LEU A 130 -12.91 12.32 15.14
C LEU A 130 -11.80 13.38 15.25
N THR A 131 -11.68 14.00 16.42
CA THR A 131 -10.63 15.00 16.68
C THR A 131 -9.25 14.35 16.67
N ASP A 132 -9.11 13.17 17.28
CA ASP A 132 -7.86 12.42 17.37
C ASP A 132 -7.35 11.93 16.02
N MET A 133 -8.23 11.73 15.04
CA MET A 133 -7.85 11.36 13.67
C MET A 133 -7.29 12.53 12.84
N HIS A 134 -7.42 13.79 13.29
CA HIS A 134 -6.86 14.97 12.59
C HIS A 134 -7.36 15.12 11.13
N LEU A 135 -8.56 14.59 10.84
CA LEU A 135 -9.17 14.63 9.51
C LEU A 135 -9.73 16.02 9.16
N GLY A 136 -10.06 16.82 10.17
CA GLY A 136 -10.71 18.12 9.99
C GLY A 136 -12.12 18.01 9.41
N ILE A 137 -12.78 16.87 9.64
CA ILE A 137 -14.16 16.59 9.20
C ILE A 137 -15.15 16.84 10.34
N GLY A 138 -16.29 17.41 10.01
CA GLY A 138 -17.42 17.60 10.91
C GLY A 138 -18.57 16.63 10.64
N THR A 139 -19.62 16.72 11.46
CA THR A 139 -20.87 15.97 11.27
C THR A 139 -21.53 16.27 9.92
N SER A 140 -21.40 17.51 9.42
CA SER A 140 -21.88 17.93 8.10
C SER A 140 -21.17 17.20 6.95
N ASP A 141 -19.85 17.02 7.04
CA ASP A 141 -19.08 16.34 6.00
C ASP A 141 -19.45 14.86 5.92
N ILE A 142 -19.75 14.27 7.08
CA ILE A 142 -20.16 12.87 7.20
C ILE A 142 -21.58 12.68 6.66
N ALA A 143 -22.52 13.59 6.98
CA ALA A 143 -23.85 13.59 6.40
C ALA A 143 -23.78 13.70 4.86
N GLN A 144 -22.92 14.56 4.33
CA GLN A 144 -22.69 14.67 2.89
C GLN A 144 -22.09 13.38 2.31
N ALA A 145 -21.14 12.76 2.99
CA ALA A 145 -20.54 11.49 2.55
C ALA A 145 -21.57 10.34 2.51
N ILE A 146 -22.52 10.31 3.46
CA ILE A 146 -23.63 9.36 3.47
C ILE A 146 -24.55 9.58 2.25
N CYS A 147 -24.95 10.83 1.97
CA CYS A 147 -25.80 11.16 0.82
C CYS A 147 -25.15 10.80 -0.52
N GLN A 148 -23.82 10.95 -0.63
CA GLN A 148 -23.09 10.63 -1.86
C GLN A 148 -22.97 9.12 -2.11
N GLN A 149 -23.31 8.28 -1.12
CA GLN A 149 -23.19 6.84 -1.26
C GLN A 149 -24.26 6.30 -2.22
N ARG A 150 -23.81 5.84 -3.40
CA ARG A 150 -24.67 5.44 -4.52
C ARG A 150 -25.70 4.36 -4.19
N ASN A 151 -25.41 3.54 -3.19
CA ASN A 151 -26.26 2.41 -2.81
C ASN A 151 -27.34 2.76 -1.78
N LEU A 152 -27.18 3.86 -1.02
CA LEU A 152 -28.11 4.18 0.07
C LEU A 152 -29.32 4.99 -0.42
N LYS A 153 -29.23 5.74 -1.53
CA LYS A 153 -30.32 6.56 -2.09
C LYS A 153 -30.99 7.49 -1.06
N ILE A 154 -30.23 7.93 -0.05
CA ILE A 154 -30.67 8.86 0.99
C ILE A 154 -30.47 10.28 0.50
N LEU A 155 -31.47 11.14 0.67
CA LEU A 155 -31.40 12.56 0.35
C LEU A 155 -31.07 13.37 1.60
N LEU A 156 -30.57 14.59 1.41
CA LEU A 156 -30.19 15.47 2.54
C LEU A 156 -31.41 15.83 3.43
N GLU A 157 -32.62 15.76 2.88
CA GLU A 157 -33.88 15.96 3.61
C GLU A 157 -34.25 14.81 4.54
N ASP A 158 -33.69 13.62 4.31
CA ASP A 158 -33.89 12.43 5.13
C ASP A 158 -32.93 12.39 6.34
N LEU A 159 -31.95 13.31 6.41
CA LEU A 159 -30.99 13.40 7.52
C LEU A 159 -31.31 14.57 8.44
N THR A 160 -31.43 14.24 9.73
CA THR A 160 -31.46 15.22 10.82
C THR A 160 -30.10 15.21 11.51
N ILE A 161 -29.48 16.39 11.64
CA ILE A 161 -28.24 16.55 12.39
C ILE A 161 -28.57 17.27 13.69
N ASP A 162 -28.62 16.51 14.78
CA ASP A 162 -28.71 17.09 16.12
C ASP A 162 -27.35 17.66 16.54
N LYS A 163 -27.41 18.78 17.27
CA LYS A 163 -26.22 19.53 17.72
C LYS A 163 -25.70 19.04 19.06
#